data_AF-A0A235ABD2-F1
#
_entry.id   AF-A0A235ABD2-F1
#
_cell.length_a   1.000
_cell.length_b   1.000
_cell.length_c   1.000
_cell.angle_alpha   90.00
_cell.angle_beta   90.00
_cell.angle_gamma   90.00
#
_symmetry.space_group_name_H-M   'P 1'
#
loop_
_entity.id
_entity.type
_entity.pdbx_description
1 polymer ?
#
loop_
_entity_poly.entity_id
_entity_poly.type
_entity_poly.pdbx_seq_one_letter_code
_entity_poly.pdbx_strand_id
1 'polypeptide(L)'
;MTSALFADYGRIRTAGERLASGPNGLRTFSVEGDSSWLGSSAVGSALMESTRLRMARAQALADQLSVTAAGVQDAVAQLTSADSSAAQAVGG
;
A
#
# COMPACT_ATOMS: atom_id res chain seq x y z
N MET A 1 -15.72 -28.82 -1.66
CA MET A 1 -15.27 -27.77 -0.70
C MET A 1 -14.25 -26.78 -1.30
N THR A 2 -13.72 -26.99 -2.50
CA THR A 2 -12.71 -26.14 -3.16
C THR A 2 -13.20 -24.74 -3.56
N SER A 3 -14.44 -24.60 -4.02
CA SER A 3 -14.99 -23.32 -4.52
C SER A 3 -15.04 -22.18 -3.48
N ALA A 4 -15.26 -22.50 -2.19
CA ALA A 4 -15.31 -21.49 -1.13
C ALA A 4 -13.91 -20.93 -0.78
N LEU A 5 -12.88 -21.78 -0.81
CA LEU A 5 -11.48 -21.38 -0.57
C LEU A 5 -10.95 -20.46 -1.68
N PHE A 6 -11.21 -20.79 -2.95
CA PHE A 6 -10.83 -19.91 -4.06
C PHE A 6 -11.56 -18.56 -4.05
N ALA A 7 -12.82 -18.52 -3.57
CA ALA A 7 -13.54 -17.27 -3.40
C ALA A 7 -12.92 -16.38 -2.32
N ASP A 8 -12.43 -16.96 -1.22
CA ASP A 8 -11.69 -16.23 -0.18
C ASP A 8 -10.31 -15.77 -0.67
N TYR A 9 -9.60 -16.56 -1.47
CA TYR A 9 -8.36 -16.11 -2.13
C TYR A 9 -8.61 -14.92 -3.07
N GLY A 10 -9.73 -14.91 -3.78
CA GLY A 10 -10.16 -13.78 -4.59
C GLY A 10 -10.35 -12.51 -3.76
N ARG A 11 -11.03 -12.62 -2.61
CA ARG A 11 -11.23 -11.48 -1.68
C ARG A 11 -9.92 -10.95 -1.11
N ILE A 12 -9.01 -11.84 -0.71
CA ILE A 12 -7.69 -11.47 -0.18
C ILE A 12 -6.86 -10.77 -1.26
N ARG A 13 -6.90 -11.26 -2.50
CA ARG A 13 -6.25 -10.61 -3.65
C ARG A 13 -6.79 -9.19 -3.87
N THR A 14 -8.11 -9.02 -3.89
CA THR A 14 -8.73 -7.70 -4.02
C THR A 14 -8.33 -6.75 -2.88
N ALA A 15 -8.17 -7.25 -1.65
CA ALA A 15 -7.64 -6.45 -0.54
C ALA A 15 -6.18 -6.03 -0.80
N GLY A 16 -5.33 -6.92 -1.30
CA GLY A 16 -3.96 -6.62 -1.72
C GLY A 16 -3.88 -5.56 -2.83
N GLU A 17 -4.74 -5.65 -3.84
CA GLU A 17 -4.85 -4.66 -4.92
C GLU A 17 -5.26 -3.28 -4.40
N ARG A 18 -6.21 -3.22 -3.46
CA ARG A 18 -6.59 -1.96 -2.79
C ARG A 18 -5.42 -1.36 -2.02
N LEU A 19 -4.67 -2.18 -1.29
CA LEU A 19 -3.45 -1.76 -0.59
C LEU A 19 -2.38 -1.25 -1.56
N ALA A 20 -2.22 -1.87 -2.74
CA ALA A 20 -1.28 -1.44 -3.77
C ALA A 20 -1.66 -0.09 -4.42
N SER A 21 -2.94 0.27 -4.43
CA SER A 21 -3.42 1.54 -5.01
C SER A 21 -3.21 2.76 -4.12
N GLY A 22 -3.27 2.59 -2.79
CA GLY A 22 -3.11 3.67 -1.81
C GLY A 22 -1.78 4.47 -1.90
N PRO A 23 -0.63 3.82 -2.11
CA PRO A 23 0.67 4.48 -2.29
C PRO A 23 0.70 5.56 -3.37
N ASN A 24 -0.05 5.41 -4.47
CA ASN A 24 -0.05 6.40 -5.56
C ASN A 24 -0.62 7.75 -5.12
N GLY A 25 -1.69 7.74 -4.31
CA GLY A 25 -2.25 8.96 -3.75
C GLY A 25 -1.29 9.65 -2.75
N LEU A 26 -0.57 8.85 -1.96
CA LEU A 26 0.41 9.37 -0.99
C LEU A 26 1.66 9.96 -1.67
N ARG A 27 2.06 9.44 -2.83
CA ARG A 27 3.22 9.94 -3.59
C ARG A 27 2.93 11.19 -4.42
N THR A 28 1.65 11.54 -4.60
CA THR A 28 1.23 12.69 -5.41
C THR A 28 1.26 14.00 -4.62
N PHE A 29 1.45 13.97 -3.29
CA PHE A 29 1.55 15.20 -2.50
C PHE A 29 2.77 16.02 -2.92
N SER A 30 2.54 17.27 -3.33
CA SER A 30 3.55 18.28 -3.60
C SER A 30 3.51 19.37 -2.53
N VAL A 31 4.62 20.08 -2.35
CA VAL A 31 4.70 21.27 -1.51
C VAL A 31 4.96 22.46 -2.40
N GLU A 32 4.06 23.42 -2.33
CA GLU A 32 4.27 24.75 -2.90
C GLU A 32 4.50 25.73 -1.75
N GLY A 33 5.59 26.48 -1.84
CA GLY A 33 5.88 27.56 -0.91
C GLY A 33 5.26 28.86 -1.39
N ASP A 34 4.59 29.57 -0.49
CA ASP A 34 4.14 30.93 -0.76
C ASP A 34 5.31 31.91 -0.61
N SER A 35 5.92 32.27 -1.73
CA SER A 35 7.02 33.24 -1.78
C SER A 35 6.58 34.68 -1.49
N SER A 36 5.27 34.95 -1.45
CA SER A 36 4.69 36.25 -1.11
C SER A 36 4.37 36.42 0.37
N TRP A 37 4.65 35.41 1.19
CA TRP A 37 4.44 35.45 2.64
C TRP A 37 5.23 36.60 3.28
N LEU A 38 4.51 37.55 3.91
CA LEU A 38 5.08 38.70 4.63
C LEU A 38 5.09 38.54 6.17
N GLY A 39 4.58 37.42 6.69
CA GLY A 39 4.58 37.12 8.12
C GLY A 39 5.94 36.65 8.66
N SER A 40 5.97 36.19 9.92
CA SER A 40 7.21 35.75 10.58
C SER A 40 7.93 34.63 9.81
N SER A 41 9.22 34.84 9.54
CA SER A 41 10.10 33.86 8.89
C SER A 41 10.24 32.58 9.73
N ALA A 42 10.30 32.69 11.05
CA ALA A 42 10.37 31.54 11.96
C ALA A 42 9.12 30.65 11.83
N VAL A 43 7.94 31.27 11.68
CA VAL A 43 6.68 30.53 11.47
C VAL A 43 6.67 29.85 10.10
N GLY A 44 7.08 30.57 9.05
CA GLY A 44 7.21 30.01 7.70
C GLY A 44 8.15 28.80 7.66
N SER A 45 9.33 28.91 8.27
CA SER A 45 10.30 27.81 8.37
C SER A 45 9.74 26.62 9.16
N ALA A 46 9.06 26.86 10.28
CA ALA A 46 8.45 25.79 11.07
C ALA A 46 7.35 25.04 10.29
N LEU A 47 6.54 25.77 9.51
CA LEU A 47 5.51 25.17 8.65
C LEU A 47 6.13 24.33 7.53
N MET A 48 7.17 24.85 6.87
CA MET A 48 7.92 24.11 5.84
C MET A 48 8.51 22.81 6.40
N GLU A 49 9.16 22.88 7.56
CA GLU A 49 9.73 21.71 8.19
C GLU A 49 8.65 20.70 8.64
N SER A 50 7.54 21.17 9.21
CA SER A 50 6.40 20.32 9.55
C SER A 50 5.85 19.58 8.32
N THR A 51 5.77 20.29 7.19
CA THR A 51 5.27 19.74 5.92
C THR A 51 6.24 18.71 5.36
N ARG A 52 7.55 19.00 5.37
CA ARG A 52 8.60 18.05 4.99
C ARG A 52 8.54 16.76 5.81
N LEU A 53 8.36 16.86 7.13
CA LEU A 53 8.24 15.71 8.02
C LEU A 53 6.97 14.88 7.74
N ARG A 54 5.83 15.53 7.46
CA ARG A 54 4.59 14.83 7.09
C ARG A 54 4.73 14.09 5.76
N MET A 55 5.38 14.70 4.77
CA MET A 55 5.66 14.03 3.50
C MET A 55 6.56 12.81 3.68
N ALA A 56 7.62 12.92 4.48
CA ALA A 56 8.50 11.79 4.76
C ALA A 56 7.73 10.61 5.41
N ARG A 57 6.78 10.91 6.31
CA ARG A 57 5.89 9.89 6.90
C ARG A 57 4.92 9.29 5.89
N ALA A 58 4.34 10.12 5.01
CA ALA A 58 3.46 9.66 3.93
C ALA A 58 4.20 8.72 2.98
N GLN A 59 5.44 9.03 2.63
CA GLN A 59 6.30 8.18 1.81
C GLN A 59 6.59 6.84 2.50
N ALA A 60 7.01 6.87 3.77
CA ALA A 60 7.26 5.65 4.54
C ALA A 60 6.01 4.75 4.62
N LEU A 61 4.82 5.35 4.79
CA LEU A 61 3.55 4.63 4.77
C LEU A 61 3.25 4.05 3.38
N ALA A 62 3.49 4.80 2.30
CA ALA A 62 3.32 4.33 0.93
C ALA A 62 4.21 3.11 0.64
N ASP A 63 5.44 3.12 1.13
CA ASP A 63 6.37 2.01 0.94
C ASP A 63 5.97 0.78 1.77
N GLN A 64 5.52 0.96 3.02
CA GLN A 64 4.96 -0.12 3.84
C GLN A 64 3.71 -0.76 3.23
N LEU A 65 2.80 0.06 2.68
CA LEU A 65 1.61 -0.43 1.99
C LEU A 65 1.99 -1.23 0.73
N SER A 66 3.00 -0.77 -0.01
CA SER A 66 3.52 -1.47 -1.20
C SER A 66 4.09 -2.85 -0.83
N VAL A 67 4.91 -2.92 0.24
CA VAL A 67 5.47 -4.19 0.74
C VAL A 67 4.37 -5.13 1.23
N THR A 68 3.39 -4.59 1.97
CA THR A 68 2.27 -5.38 2.49
C THR A 68 1.44 -5.96 1.34
N ALA A 69 1.13 -5.15 0.32
CA ALA A 69 0.40 -5.61 -0.86
C ALA A 69 1.14 -6.73 -1.60
N ALA A 70 2.46 -6.60 -1.79
CA ALA A 70 3.28 -7.63 -2.41
C ALA A 70 3.28 -8.94 -1.59
N GLY A 71 3.42 -8.85 -0.27
CA GLY A 71 3.35 -10.01 0.62
C GLY A 71 1.99 -10.71 0.60
N VAL A 72 0.89 -9.96 0.55
CA VAL A 72 -0.46 -10.51 0.41
C VAL A 72 -0.63 -11.24 -0.93
N GLN A 73 -0.13 -10.67 -2.02
CA GLN A 73 -0.19 -11.30 -3.34
C GLN A 73 0.61 -12.60 -3.40
N ASP A 74 1.81 -12.61 -2.82
CA ASP A 74 2.66 -13.80 -2.75
C ASP A 74 2.01 -14.91 -1.90
N ALA A 75 1.47 -14.57 -0.72
CA ALA A 75 0.75 -15.53 0.12
C ALA A 75 -0.46 -16.15 -0.60
N VAL A 76 -1.24 -15.35 -1.34
CA VAL A 76 -2.37 -15.87 -2.14
C VAL A 76 -1.87 -16.81 -3.25
N ALA A 77 -0.75 -16.48 -3.90
CA ALA A 77 -0.18 -17.35 -4.94
C ALA A 77 0.29 -18.69 -4.36
N GLN A 78 0.96 -18.69 -3.21
CA GLN A 78 1.40 -19.90 -2.51
C GLN A 78 0.23 -20.76 -2.03
N LEU A 79 -0.82 -20.15 -1.49
CA LEU A 79 -2.03 -20.88 -1.07
C LEU A 79 -2.74 -21.51 -2.28
N THR A 80 -2.87 -20.76 -3.38
CA THR A 80 -3.49 -21.25 -4.62
C THR A 80 -2.70 -22.43 -5.20
N SER A 81 -1.37 -22.38 -5.19
CA SER A 81 -0.51 -23.45 -5.69
C SER A 81 -0.55 -24.69 -4.80
N ALA A 82 -0.50 -24.50 -3.47
CA ALA A 82 -0.62 -25.58 -2.49
C ALA A 82 -1.95 -26.34 -2.67
N ASP A 83 -3.07 -25.61 -2.76
CA ASP A 83 -4.39 -26.25 -2.96
C ASP A 83 -4.50 -26.95 -4.31
N SER A 84 -3.93 -26.36 -5.37
CA SER A 84 -3.91 -26.99 -6.69
C SER A 84 -3.10 -28.29 -6.67
N SER A 85 -1.96 -28.30 -5.97
CA SER A 85 -1.13 -29.49 -5.81
C SER A 85 -1.83 -30.57 -4.96
N ALA A 86 -2.53 -30.17 -3.90
CA ALA A 86 -3.30 -31.08 -3.07
C ALA A 86 -4.44 -31.72 -3.87
N ALA A 87 -5.17 -30.94 -4.68
CA ALA A 87 -6.22 -31.44 -5.56
C ALA A 87 -5.71 -32.45 -6.60
N GLN A 88 -4.54 -32.20 -7.20
CA GLN A 88 -3.91 -33.15 -8.12
C GLN A 88 -3.48 -34.44 -7.42
N ALA A 89 -2.97 -34.34 -6.17
CA ALA A 89 -2.49 -35.49 -5.41
C ALA A 89 -3.62 -36.45 -4.97
N VAL A 90 -4.83 -35.95 -4.74
CA VAL A 90 -5.99 -36.77 -4.36
C VAL A 90 -6.80 -37.30 -5.55
N GLY A 91 -6.34 -37.05 -6.78
CA GLY A 91 -7.02 -37.45 -8.02
C GLY A 91 -8.10 -36.45 -8.40
N GLY A 92 -7.86 -35.72 -9.49
CA GLY A 92 -8.91 -34.96 -10.18
C GLY A 92 -10.00 -35.86 -10.76
#